data_AF-A0A7G9Y5Z5-F1
#
_entry.id   AF-A0A7G9Y5Z5-F1
#
_cell.length_a   1.000
_cell.length_b   1.000
_cell.length_c   1.000
_cell.angle_alpha   90.00
_cell.angle_beta   90.00
_cell.angle_gamma   90.00
#
_symmetry.space_group_name_H-M   'P 1'
#
loop_
_entity.id
_entity.type
_entity.pdbx_description
1 polymer ?
#
loop_
_entity_poly.entity_id
_entity_poly.type
_entity_poly.pdbx_seq_one_letter_code
_entity_poly.pdbx_strand_id
1 'polypeptide(L)'
;MTEKSEIDKEVLDEAYRRGYDYLRRYACAPGVFAAVRDTLGYEDDPVVNDVWKATVDLIGGTGNMAIGTCGAIAGAAMAISYSFGFTKEEDLAKMLNVNGVVSEV
;
A
#
# COMPACT_ATOMS: atom_id res chain seq x y z
N MET A 1 18.54 0.80 16.90
CA MET A 1 19.39 0.94 15.70
C MET A 1 19.39 -0.41 15.01
N THR A 2 18.32 -0.73 14.30
CA THR A 2 18.20 -1.97 13.52
C THR A 2 19.10 -1.86 12.30
N GLU A 3 19.87 -2.91 12.04
CA GLU A 3 20.67 -3.04 10.81
C GLU A 3 19.78 -2.74 9.61
N LYS A 4 20.19 -1.83 8.74
CA LYS A 4 19.48 -1.47 7.52
C LYS A 4 19.45 -2.72 6.66
N SER A 5 18.34 -3.47 6.68
CA SER A 5 18.16 -4.62 5.80
C SER A 5 18.35 -4.13 4.37
N GLU A 6 19.26 -4.77 3.63
CA GLU A 6 19.45 -4.47 2.23
C GLU A 6 18.11 -4.73 1.52
N ILE A 7 17.52 -3.68 0.95
CA ILE A 7 16.24 -3.79 0.26
C ILE A 7 16.49 -4.58 -1.02
N ASP A 8 15.76 -5.69 -1.19
CA ASP A 8 15.87 -6.53 -2.36
C ASP A 8 15.50 -5.73 -3.62
N LYS A 9 16.47 -5.55 -4.51
CA LYS A 9 16.28 -4.80 -5.75
C LYS A 9 15.26 -5.46 -6.68
N GLU A 10 15.17 -6.79 -6.67
CA GLU A 10 14.22 -7.50 -7.51
C GLU A 10 12.78 -7.20 -7.09
N VAL A 11 12.53 -7.12 -5.77
CA VAL A 11 11.24 -6.69 -5.21
C VAL A 11 10.90 -5.26 -5.60
N LEU A 12 11.87 -4.34 -5.53
CA LEU A 12 11.66 -2.95 -5.92
C LEU A 12 11.39 -2.79 -7.42
N ASP A 13 12.15 -3.49 -8.27
CA ASP A 13 11.99 -3.46 -9.72
C ASP A 13 10.63 -4.03 -10.12
N GLU A 14 10.17 -5.09 -9.46
CA GLU A 14 8.86 -5.67 -9.69
C GLU A 14 7.72 -4.72 -9.25
N ALA A 15 7.83 -4.11 -8.06
CA ALA A 15 6.88 -3.09 -7.60
C ALA A 15 6.77 -1.93 -8.59
N TYR A 16 7.91 -1.45 -9.09
CA TYR A 16 7.96 -0.37 -10.07
C TYR A 16 7.30 -0.78 -11.39
N ARG A 17 7.65 -1.96 -11.91
CA ARG A 17 7.11 -2.50 -13.16
C ARG A 17 5.59 -2.67 -13.08
N ARG A 18 5.08 -3.29 -12.01
CA ARG A 18 3.63 -3.45 -11.77
C ARG A 18 2.97 -2.10 -11.60
N GLY A 19 3.55 -1.19 -10.83
CA GLY A 19 3.00 0.15 -10.61
C GLY A 19 2.82 0.93 -11.91
N TYR A 20 3.83 0.87 -12.79
CA TYR A 20 3.78 1.53 -14.09
C TYR A 20 2.69 0.97 -15.02
N ASP A 21 2.54 -0.35 -15.05
CA ASP A 21 1.51 -1.04 -15.84
C ASP A 21 0.10 -0.81 -15.27
N TYR A 22 -0.08 -1.02 -13.97
CA TYR A 22 -1.39 -0.96 -13.31
C TYR A 22 -1.94 0.46 -13.21
N LEU A 23 -1.09 1.47 -13.10
CA LEU A 23 -1.52 2.88 -13.11
C LEU A 23 -2.33 3.19 -14.37
N ARG A 24 -1.93 2.64 -15.53
CA ARG A 24 -2.62 2.83 -16.81
C ARG A 24 -3.94 2.08 -16.88
N ARG A 25 -4.09 1.00 -16.10
CA ARG A 25 -5.28 0.13 -16.10
C ARG A 25 -6.34 0.58 -15.11
N TYR A 26 -5.93 1.02 -13.91
CA TYR A 26 -6.82 1.17 -12.76
C TYR A 26 -6.82 2.58 -12.14
N ALA A 27 -5.94 3.49 -12.54
CA ALA A 27 -5.67 4.80 -11.90
C ALA A 27 -4.85 4.71 -10.61
N CYS A 28 -4.67 5.85 -9.91
CA CYS A 28 -3.64 6.01 -8.88
C CYS A 28 -3.79 5.07 -7.68
N ALA A 29 -4.79 5.25 -6.82
CA ALA A 29 -4.97 4.45 -5.61
C ALA A 29 -5.14 2.94 -5.86
N PRO A 30 -6.12 2.49 -6.66
CA PRO A 30 -6.30 1.07 -6.98
C PRO A 30 -5.12 0.46 -7.75
N GLY A 31 -4.46 1.23 -8.63
CA GLY A 31 -3.31 0.74 -9.39
C GLY A 31 -2.09 0.49 -8.50
N VAL A 32 -1.78 1.44 -7.61
CA VAL A 32 -0.65 1.30 -6.69
C VAL A 32 -0.94 0.27 -5.60
N PHE A 33 -2.16 0.23 -5.05
CA PHE A 33 -2.55 -0.82 -4.10
C PHE A 33 -2.37 -2.21 -4.72
N ALA A 34 -2.82 -2.42 -5.95
CA ALA A 34 -2.63 -3.68 -6.66
C ALA A 34 -1.16 -3.99 -6.92
N ALA A 35 -0.36 -3.00 -7.32
CA ALA A 35 1.05 -3.23 -7.62
C ALA A 35 1.82 -3.67 -6.37
N VAL A 36 1.60 -2.99 -5.26
CA VAL A 36 2.28 -3.30 -3.99
C VAL A 36 1.78 -4.61 -3.41
N ARG A 37 0.46 -4.85 -3.34
CA ARG A 37 -0.06 -6.11 -2.77
C ARG A 37 0.45 -7.32 -3.54
N ASP A 38 0.49 -7.25 -4.87
CA ASP A 38 0.87 -8.41 -5.67
C ASP A 38 2.38 -8.65 -5.58
N THR A 39 3.18 -7.57 -5.47
CA THR A 39 4.62 -7.67 -5.20
C THR A 39 4.91 -8.32 -3.84
N LEU A 40 4.05 -8.07 -2.84
CA LEU A 40 4.12 -8.70 -1.52
C LEU A 40 3.51 -10.12 -1.49
N GLY A 41 3.02 -10.63 -2.63
CA GLY A 41 2.51 -12.00 -2.75
C GLY A 41 1.04 -12.18 -2.34
N TYR A 42 0.25 -11.12 -2.27
CA TYR A 42 -1.18 -11.17 -1.91
C TYR A 42 -2.13 -11.18 -3.12
N GLU A 43 -1.63 -11.49 -4.32
CA GLU A 43 -2.43 -11.44 -5.57
C GLU A 43 -3.67 -12.37 -5.50
N ASP A 44 -3.51 -13.54 -4.89
CA ASP A 44 -4.57 -14.54 -4.76
C ASP A 44 -5.37 -14.45 -3.45
N ASP A 45 -5.09 -13.48 -2.56
CA ASP A 45 -5.83 -13.32 -1.31
C ASP A 45 -7.23 -12.71 -1.58
N PRO A 46 -8.33 -13.46 -1.35
CA PRO A 46 -9.67 -12.97 -1.65
C PRO A 46 -10.07 -11.76 -0.81
N VAL A 47 -9.58 -11.65 0.43
CA VAL A 47 -9.90 -10.52 1.33
C VAL A 47 -9.20 -9.26 0.82
N VAL A 48 -7.93 -9.35 0.43
CA VAL A 48 -7.19 -8.21 -0.14
C VAL A 48 -7.79 -7.76 -1.48
N ASN A 49 -8.28 -8.71 -2.28
CA ASN A 49 -8.98 -8.42 -3.51
C ASN A 49 -10.31 -7.69 -3.29
N ASP A 50 -11.02 -7.96 -2.18
CA ASP A 50 -12.19 -7.19 -1.80
C ASP A 50 -11.83 -5.78 -1.30
N VAL A 51 -10.75 -5.64 -0.52
CA VAL A 51 -10.25 -4.34 -0.03
C VAL A 51 -9.88 -3.41 -1.20
N TRP A 52 -9.36 -3.95 -2.31
CA TRP A 52 -9.03 -3.17 -3.50
C TRP A 52 -10.21 -2.31 -3.99
N LYS A 53 -11.44 -2.79 -3.90
CA LYS A 53 -12.64 -2.05 -4.32
C LYS A 53 -12.83 -0.77 -3.48
N ALA A 54 -12.42 -0.78 -2.21
CA ALA A 54 -12.51 0.37 -1.31
C ALA A 54 -11.49 1.47 -1.65
N THR A 55 -10.49 1.20 -2.49
CA THR A 55 -9.48 2.19 -2.88
C THR A 55 -9.96 3.13 -3.99
N VAL A 56 -11.06 2.80 -4.68
CA VAL A 56 -11.55 3.56 -5.85
C VAL A 56 -11.87 5.01 -5.49
N ASP A 57 -12.52 5.25 -4.35
CA ASP A 57 -12.86 6.62 -3.96
C ASP A 57 -11.63 7.43 -3.51
N LEU A 58 -10.45 6.83 -3.34
CA LEU A 58 -9.21 7.56 -3.06
C LEU A 58 -8.59 8.19 -4.31
N ILE A 59 -9.14 7.91 -5.50
CA ILE A 59 -8.68 8.49 -6.76
C ILE A 59 -8.81 10.02 -6.71
N GLY A 60 -7.78 10.69 -7.22
CA GLY A 60 -7.72 12.16 -7.27
C GLY A 60 -7.66 12.83 -5.89
N GLY A 61 -7.19 12.08 -4.86
CA GLY A 61 -7.10 12.59 -3.50
C GLY A 61 -8.50 12.76 -2.91
N THR A 62 -9.15 11.60 -2.80
CA THR A 62 -10.46 11.31 -2.24
C THR A 62 -11.63 11.89 -3.02
N GLY A 63 -12.13 11.20 -4.02
CA GLY A 63 -13.31 11.62 -4.77
C GLY A 63 -13.02 12.77 -5.73
N ASN A 64 -11.78 12.82 -6.24
CA ASN A 64 -11.32 13.85 -7.17
C ASN A 64 -11.42 15.29 -6.64
N MET A 65 -11.39 15.45 -5.31
CA MET A 65 -11.45 16.78 -4.69
C MET A 65 -10.11 17.52 -4.75
N ALA A 66 -8.99 16.83 -5.00
CA ALA A 66 -7.63 17.39 -5.04
C ALA A 66 -7.19 18.13 -3.75
N ILE A 67 -7.86 17.88 -2.62
CA ILE A 67 -7.52 18.44 -1.29
C ILE A 67 -7.10 17.36 -0.29
N GLY A 68 -7.29 16.09 -0.63
CA GLY A 68 -6.92 14.95 0.19
C GLY A 68 -5.50 14.43 -0.08
N THR A 69 -5.13 13.37 0.63
CA THR A 69 -3.86 12.65 0.42
C THR A 69 -3.79 12.09 -0.99
N CYS A 70 -2.61 12.14 -1.62
CA CYS A 70 -2.39 11.52 -2.93
C CYS A 70 -2.85 10.05 -2.92
N GLY A 71 -3.75 9.69 -3.83
CA GLY A 71 -4.32 8.35 -3.89
C GLY A 71 -3.28 7.24 -4.04
N ALA A 72 -2.19 7.50 -4.78
CA ALA A 72 -1.09 6.54 -4.93
C ALA A 72 -0.42 6.23 -3.57
N ILE A 73 -0.17 7.26 -2.75
CA ILE A 73 0.43 7.09 -1.42
C ILE A 73 -0.53 6.38 -0.47
N ALA A 74 -1.81 6.75 -0.50
CA ALA A 74 -2.83 6.10 0.30
C ALA A 74 -2.97 4.61 -0.05
N GLY A 75 -2.99 4.27 -1.35
CA GLY A 75 -3.04 2.89 -1.83
C GLY A 75 -1.81 2.06 -1.44
N ALA A 76 -0.60 2.62 -1.56
CA ALA A 76 0.62 1.95 -1.11
C ALA A 76 0.60 1.69 0.40
N ALA A 77 0.26 2.71 1.19
CA ALA A 77 0.18 2.59 2.65
C ALA A 77 -0.82 1.52 3.07
N MET A 78 -2.01 1.48 2.46
CA MET A 78 -3.01 0.45 2.73
C MET A 78 -2.50 -0.97 2.45
N ALA A 79 -1.82 -1.19 1.31
CA ALA A 79 -1.29 -2.49 0.95
C ALA A 79 -0.17 -2.94 1.92
N ILE A 80 0.74 -2.04 2.28
CA ILE A 80 1.81 -2.29 3.26
C ILE A 80 1.24 -2.57 4.65
N SER A 81 0.23 -1.80 5.09
CA SER A 81 -0.41 -1.98 6.39
C SER A 81 -1.05 -3.36 6.55
N TYR A 82 -1.54 -3.97 5.46
CA TYR A 82 -2.12 -5.32 5.48
C TYR A 82 -1.12 -6.39 5.94
N SER A 83 0.18 -6.20 5.67
CA SER A 83 1.23 -7.15 6.09
C SER A 83 1.46 -7.22 7.60
N PHE A 84 0.99 -6.23 8.37
CA PHE A 84 1.32 -6.12 9.80
C PHE A 84 0.35 -6.83 10.75
N GLY A 85 -0.58 -7.65 10.25
CA GLY A 85 -1.38 -8.57 11.08
C GLY A 85 -2.21 -7.91 12.19
N PHE A 86 -2.56 -6.64 12.02
CA PHE A 86 -3.24 -5.89 13.08
C PHE A 86 -4.66 -6.38 13.32
N THR A 87 -5.06 -6.55 14.59
CA THR A 87 -6.47 -6.77 14.96
C THR A 87 -7.11 -5.52 15.54
N LYS A 88 -8.45 -5.47 15.50
CA LYS A 88 -9.20 -4.34 16.06
C LYS A 88 -9.08 -4.23 17.59
N GLU A 89 -8.60 -5.28 18.27
CA GLU A 89 -8.36 -5.27 19.71
C GLU A 89 -6.96 -4.77 20.10
N GLU A 90 -6.10 -4.43 19.14
CA GLU A 90 -4.73 -4.00 19.43
C GLU A 90 -4.61 -2.53 19.87
N ASP A 91 -3.57 -2.27 20.67
CA ASP A 91 -3.29 -0.95 21.25
C ASP A 91 -2.73 0.02 20.20
N LEU A 92 -3.23 1.27 20.24
CA LEU A 92 -2.75 2.44 19.50
C LEU A 92 -1.21 2.53 19.49
N ALA A 93 -0.55 2.21 20.60
CA ALA A 93 0.91 2.25 20.70
C ALA A 93 1.60 1.38 19.64
N LYS A 94 1.04 0.21 19.31
CA LYS A 94 1.61 -0.69 18.28
C LYS A 94 1.45 -0.11 16.88
N MET A 95 0.28 0.48 16.58
CA MET A 95 0.01 1.12 15.28
C MET A 95 0.95 2.30 15.05
N LEU A 96 1.16 3.13 16.07
CA LEU A 96 2.08 4.27 16.01
C LEU A 96 3.54 3.83 15.83
N ASN A 97 3.94 2.73 16.47
CA ASN A 97 5.30 2.20 16.30
C ASN A 97 5.57 1.75 14.85
N VAL A 98 4.62 1.06 14.21
CA VAL A 98 4.74 0.68 12.79
C VAL A 98 4.84 1.92 11.91
N ASN A 99 3.98 2.92 12.12
CA ASN A 99 4.05 4.17 11.35
C ASN A 99 5.38 4.90 11.56
N GLY A 100 5.95 4.87 12.77
CA GLY A 100 7.27 5.41 13.07
C GLY A 100 8.35 4.73 12.23
N VAL A 101 8.41 3.39 12.25
CA VAL A 101 9.40 2.62 11.48
C VAL A 101 9.23 2.82 9.97
N VAL A 102 7.98 2.81 9.47
CA VAL A 102 7.69 3.01 8.04
C VAL A 102 8.03 4.44 7.58
N SER A 103 8.02 5.43 8.48
CA SER A 103 8.41 6.81 8.12
C SER A 103 9.92 7.04 8.02
N GLU A 104 10.73 6.11 8.53
CA GLU A 104 12.19 6.19 8.51
C GLU A 104 12.82 5.61 7.23
N VAL A 105 12.04 4.92 6.39
CA VAL A 105 12.46 4.33 5.10
C VAL A 105 12.09 5.21 3.92
#